data_AF-A0A0N0SQ43-F1
#
_entry.id   AF-A0A0N0SQ43-F1
#
_cell.length_a   1.000
_cell.length_b   1.000
_cell.length_c   1.000
_cell.angle_alpha   90.00
_cell.angle_beta   90.00
_cell.angle_gamma   90.00
#
_symmetry.space_group_name_H-M   'P 1'
#
loop_
_entity.id
_entity.type
_entity.pdbx_description
1 polymer ?
#
loop_
_entity_poly.entity_id
_entity_poly.type
_entity_poly.pdbx_seq_one_letter_code
_entity_poly.pdbx_strand_id
1 'polypeptide(L)'
;MKASAVAYKPVGLALGALGGALAGVAFKQVWKGLGHEDDAPNATDEDRSWREILIAAILQGAVFAAVKASIDRGGAVAVRRLTGTWPD
;
A
#
# COMPACT_ATOMS: atom_id res chain seq x y z
N MET A 1 6.35 27.46 17.36
CA MET A 1 5.95 26.62 16.21
C MET A 1 6.68 25.29 16.34
N LYS A 2 5.95 24.17 16.44
CA LYS A 2 6.45 22.90 16.99
C LYS A 2 7.47 22.23 16.04
N ALA A 3 8.73 22.16 16.47
CA ALA A 3 9.84 21.50 15.79
C ALA A 3 9.66 19.96 15.60
N SER A 4 8.64 19.36 16.22
CA SER A 4 8.28 17.95 16.05
C SER A 4 7.67 17.61 14.68
N ALA A 5 7.23 18.60 13.89
CA ALA A 5 6.65 18.37 12.56
C ALA A 5 7.69 18.17 11.44
N VAL A 6 8.96 18.51 11.67
CA VAL A 6 10.01 18.43 10.64
C VAL A 6 10.75 17.09 10.66
N ALA A 7 10.86 16.43 11.82
CA ALA A 7 11.47 15.10 11.94
C ALA A 7 10.50 13.94 11.61
N TYR A 8 9.19 14.12 11.79
CA TYR A 8 8.19 13.09 11.47
C TYR A 8 7.90 12.96 9.97
N LYS A 9 8.06 14.05 9.20
CA LYS A 9 7.86 14.06 7.75
C LYS A 9 8.75 13.08 6.98
N PRO A 10 10.08 13.03 7.19
CA PRO A 10 10.94 12.09 6.46
C PRO A 10 10.70 10.63 6.87
N VAL A 11 10.39 10.36 8.15
CA VAL A 11 10.10 8.99 8.61
C VAL A 11 8.76 8.51 8.07
N GLY A 12 7.72 9.34 8.12
CA GLY A 12 6.42 9.03 7.52
C GLY A 12 6.50 8.84 6.01
N LEU A 13 7.36 9.61 5.32
CA LEU A 13 7.61 9.46 3.89
C LEU A 13 8.40 8.19 3.56
N ALA A 14 9.41 7.85 4.36
CA ALA A 14 10.17 6.60 4.20
C ALA A 14 9.29 5.37 4.45
N LEU A 15 8.49 5.38 5.53
CA LEU A 15 7.52 4.33 5.83
C LEU A 15 6.44 4.24 4.74
N GLY A 16 5.96 5.37 4.22
CA GLY A 16 5.04 5.42 3.10
C GLY A 16 5.62 4.85 1.81
N ALA A 17 6.89 5.14 1.51
CA ALA A 17 7.61 4.58 0.37
C ALA A 17 7.83 3.07 0.50
N LEU A 18 8.23 2.60 1.69
CA LEU A 18 8.37 1.17 1.98
C LEU A 18 7.03 0.44 1.89
N GLY A 19 5.96 1.03 2.43
CA GLY A 19 4.60 0.49 2.32
C GLY A 19 4.11 0.45 0.87
N GLY A 20 4.39 1.49 0.09
CA GLY A 20 4.09 1.53 -1.35
C GLY A 20 4.86 0.47 -2.15
N ALA A 21 6.15 0.27 -1.85
CA ALA A 21 6.96 -0.77 -2.48
C ALA A 21 6.43 -2.17 -2.16
N LEU A 22 6.09 -2.43 -0.89
CA LEU A 22 5.48 -3.71 -0.47
C LEU A 22 4.13 -3.95 -1.14
N ALA A 23 3.29 -2.91 -1.22
CA ALA A 23 2.01 -2.99 -1.93
C ALA A 23 2.19 -3.29 -3.42
N GLY A 24 3.19 -2.69 -4.08
CA GLY A 24 3.52 -2.98 -5.47
C GLY A 24 3.95 -4.44 -5.69
N VAL A 25 4.77 -5.00 -4.81
CA VAL A 25 5.17 -6.42 -4.87
C VAL A 25 3.96 -7.34 -4.65
N ALA A 26 3.14 -7.06 -3.64
CA ALA A 26 1.92 -7.83 -3.37
C ALA A 26 0.95 -7.80 -4.55
N PHE A 27 0.78 -6.63 -5.18
CA PHE A 27 -0.07 -6.46 -6.34
C PHE A 27 0.41 -7.31 -7.53
N LYS A 28 1.70 -7.26 -7.86
CA LYS A 28 2.28 -8.10 -8.92
C LYS A 28 2.04 -9.59 -8.67
N GLN A 29 2.15 -10.04 -7.42
CA GLN A 29 1.91 -11.44 -7.07
C GLN A 29 0.44 -11.85 -7.25
N VAL A 30 -0.49 -10.98 -6.83
CA VAL A 30 -1.93 -11.20 -7.02
C VAL A 30 -2.28 -11.21 -8.51
N TRP A 31 -1.73 -10.28 -9.28
CA TRP A 31 -1.96 -10.18 -10.73
C TRP A 31 -1.48 -11.43 -11.48
N LYS A 32 -0.25 -11.88 -11.21
CA LYS A 32 0.28 -13.13 -11.76
C LYS A 32 -0.57 -14.34 -11.37
N GLY A 33 -1.08 -14.37 -10.14
CA GLY A 33 -1.96 -15.43 -9.64
C GLY A 33 -3.31 -15.52 -10.38
N LEU A 34 -3.77 -14.42 -10.99
CA LEU A 34 -5.00 -14.37 -11.80
C LEU A 34 -4.77 -14.83 -13.25
N GLY A 35 -3.65 -15.50 -13.55
CA GLY A 35 -3.35 -16.05 -14.87
C GLY A 35 -2.98 -15.01 -15.92
N HIS A 36 -2.56 -13.82 -15.49
CA HIS A 36 -2.03 -12.79 -16.38
C HIS A 36 -0.52 -13.02 -16.51
N GLU A 37 -0.07 -13.44 -17.70
CA GLU A 37 1.34 -13.73 -17.99
C GLU A 37 2.21 -12.48 -18.03
N ASP A 38 1.60 -11.32 -18.29
CA ASP A 38 2.27 -10.02 -18.34
C ASP A 38 2.23 -9.27 -17.00
N ASP A 39 3.12 -8.28 -16.87
CA ASP A 39 3.04 -7.27 -15.82
C ASP A 39 1.66 -6.56 -15.86
N ALA A 40 1.19 -6.14 -14.68
CA ALA A 40 -0.08 -5.44 -14.57
C ALA A 40 -0.09 -4.16 -15.42
N PRO A 41 -1.19 -3.87 -16.13
CA PRO A 41 -1.25 -2.74 -17.04
C PRO A 41 -1.12 -1.43 -16.27
N ASN A 42 -0.28 -0.55 -16.80
CA ASN A 42 -0.11 0.79 -16.26
C ASN A 42 -1.24 1.70 -16.72
N ALA A 43 -1.54 2.72 -15.91
CA ALA A 43 -2.57 3.71 -16.23
C ALA A 43 -2.31 4.48 -17.53
N THR A 44 -1.07 4.43 -18.03
CA THR A 44 -0.61 5.13 -19.24
C THR A 44 -0.33 4.19 -20.40
N ASP A 45 -0.67 2.89 -20.29
CA ASP A 45 -0.46 1.95 -21.40
C ASP A 45 -1.44 2.24 -22.54
N GLU A 46 -0.91 2.65 -23.69
CA GLU A 46 -1.70 3.03 -24.88
C GLU A 46 -2.35 1.82 -25.56
N ASP A 47 -1.68 0.66 -25.52
CA ASP A 47 -2.13 -0.58 -26.18
C ASP A 47 -3.20 -1.34 -25.38
N ARG A 48 -3.50 -0.92 -24.14
CA ARG A 48 -4.41 -1.63 -23.23
C ARG A 48 -5.78 -0.97 -23.18
N SER A 49 -6.82 -1.80 -23.10
CA SER A 49 -8.19 -1.28 -23.05
C SER A 49 -8.49 -0.56 -21.73
N TRP A 50 -9.29 0.50 -21.79
CA TRP A 50 -9.76 1.23 -20.60
C TRP A 50 -10.35 0.32 -19.52
N ARG A 51 -11.08 -0.73 -19.93
CA ARG A 51 -11.67 -1.70 -19.00
C ARG A 51 -10.59 -2.44 -18.21
N GLU A 52 -9.53 -2.85 -18.89
CA GLU A 52 -8.43 -3.60 -18.30
C GLU A 52 -7.61 -2.73 -17.33
N ILE A 53 -7.33 -1.48 -17.73
CA ILE A 53 -6.66 -0.49 -16.88
C ILE A 53 -7.47 -0.22 -15.60
N LEU A 54 -8.79 -0.04 -15.72
CA LEU A 54 -9.65 0.22 -14.57
C LEU A 54 -9.72 -0.98 -13.62
N ILE A 55 -9.81 -2.20 -14.14
CA ILE A 55 -9.80 -3.42 -13.31
C ILE A 55 -8.46 -3.55 -12.56
N ALA A 56 -7.34 -3.31 -13.25
CA ALA A 56 -6.02 -3.32 -12.64
C ALA A 56 -5.88 -2.25 -11.55
N ALA A 57 -6.35 -1.03 -11.81
CA ALA A 57 -6.32 0.06 -10.84
C ALA A 57 -7.15 -0.26 -9.59
N ILE A 58 -8.33 -0.87 -9.75
CA ILE A 58 -9.18 -1.30 -8.63
C ILE A 58 -8.46 -2.38 -7.81
N LEU A 59 -7.88 -3.39 -8.46
CA LEU A 59 -7.13 -4.44 -7.78
C LEU A 59 -5.91 -3.90 -7.05
N GLN A 60 -5.16 -2.98 -7.66
CA GLN A 60 -4.05 -2.32 -7.01
C GLN A 60 -4.49 -1.53 -5.77
N GLY A 61 -5.60 -0.78 -5.88
CA GLY A 61 -6.19 -0.05 -4.75
C GLY A 61 -6.64 -0.98 -3.62
N ALA A 62 -7.24 -2.12 -3.95
CA ALA A 62 -7.68 -3.12 -2.98
C ALA A 62 -6.48 -3.74 -2.23
N VAL A 63 -5.41 -4.11 -2.96
CA VAL A 63 -4.19 -4.64 -2.35
C VAL A 63 -3.53 -3.60 -1.44
N PHE A 64 -3.43 -2.36 -1.90
CA PHE A 64 -2.89 -1.27 -1.09
C PHE A 64 -3.68 -1.06 0.21
N ALA A 65 -5.01 -1.03 0.12
CA ALA A 65 -5.88 -0.90 1.29
C ALA A 65 -5.71 -2.07 2.26
N ALA A 66 -5.58 -3.30 1.76
CA ALA A 66 -5.36 -4.48 2.58
C ALA A 66 -4.01 -4.46 3.32
N VAL A 67 -2.93 -4.05 2.64
CA VAL A 67 -1.60 -3.89 3.24
C VAL A 67 -1.63 -2.80 4.31
N LYS A 68 -2.22 -1.64 3.97
CA LYS A 68 -2.38 -0.53 4.93
C LYS A 68 -3.15 -0.95 6.18
N ALA A 69 -4.33 -1.58 6.00
CA ALA A 69 -5.14 -2.04 7.12
C ALA A 69 -4.37 -3.06 7.99
N SER A 70 -3.57 -3.93 7.39
CA SER A 70 -2.74 -4.90 8.10
C SER A 70 -1.64 -4.22 8.93
N ILE A 71 -0.98 -3.20 8.37
CA ILE A 71 0.03 -2.40 9.08
C ILE A 71 -0.62 -1.59 10.21
N ASP A 72 -1.72 -0.90 9.94
CA ASP A 72 -2.43 -0.08 10.94
C ASP A 72 -2.91 -0.96 12.11
N ARG A 73 -3.49 -2.13 11.82
CA ARG A 73 -3.89 -3.11 12.84
C ARG A 73 -2.69 -3.66 13.62
N GLY A 74 -1.61 -4.01 12.92
CA GLY A 74 -0.39 -4.53 13.54
C GLY A 74 0.28 -3.49 14.46
N GLY A 75 0.35 -2.24 14.00
CA GLY A 75 0.81 -1.10 14.78
C GLY A 75 -0.06 -0.87 16.02
N ALA A 76 -1.39 -0.89 15.88
CA ALA A 76 -2.29 -0.73 17.01
C ALA A 76 -2.14 -1.84 18.07
N VAL A 77 -1.95 -3.09 17.63
CA VAL A 77 -1.67 -4.21 18.53
C VAL A 77 -0.30 -4.06 19.21
N ALA A 78 0.73 -3.63 18.48
CA ALA A 78 2.05 -3.40 19.04
C ALA A 78 2.04 -2.28 20.09
N VAL A 79 1.38 -1.16 19.79
CA VAL A 79 1.18 -0.05 20.75
C VAL A 79 0.46 -0.56 21.99
N ARG A 80 -0.67 -1.27 21.83
CA ARG A 80 -1.38 -1.85 22.98
C ARG A 80 -0.51 -2.77 23.83
N ARG A 81 0.36 -3.57 23.21
CA ARG A 81 1.28 -4.45 23.95
C ARG A 81 2.36 -3.67 24.70
N LEU A 82 2.81 -2.55 24.16
CA LEU A 82 3.89 -1.74 24.75
C LEU A 82 3.37 -0.74 25.80
N THR A 83 2.22 -0.12 25.56
CA THR A 83 1.68 0.95 26.42
C THR A 83 0.46 0.52 27.23
N GLY A 84 -0.13 -0.64 26.94
CA GLY A 84 -1.38 -1.09 27.56
C GLY A 84 -2.64 -0.41 27.04
N THR A 85 -2.50 0.66 26.24
CA THR A 85 -3.60 1.48 25.72
C THR A 85 -3.78 1.28 24.21
N TRP A 86 -5.02 1.33 23.75
CA TRP A 86 -5.30 1.27 22.31
C TRP A 86 -5.05 2.67 21.69
N PRO A 87 -4.36 2.76 20.54
CA PRO A 87 -4.24 4.03 19.83
C PRO A 87 -5.51 4.32 19.03
N ASP A 88 -6.07 5.52 19.22
CA ASP A 88 -7.18 6.11 18.44
C ASP A 88 -6.67 6.86 17.20
#